data_AF-A0AA44DF76-F1
#
_entry.id   AF-A0AA44DF76-F1
#
_cell.length_a   1.000
_cell.length_b   1.000
_cell.length_c   1.000
_cell.angle_alpha   90.00
_cell.angle_beta   90.00
_cell.angle_gamma   90.00
#
_symmetry.space_group_name_H-M   'P 1'
#
loop_
_entity.id
_entity.type
_entity.pdbx_description
1 polymer ?
#
loop_
_entity_poly.entity_id
_entity_poly.type
_entity_poly.pdbx_seq_one_letter_code
_entity_poly.pdbx_strand_id
1 'polypeptide(L)' 'MTTVDNRQDFKVADLSLAEFGRKEITLAEHEMPGLMAIREEYAEARPLAGA' A
#
# COMPACT_ATOMS: atom_id res chain seq x y z
N MET A 1 8.24 -13.18 -28.33
CA MET A 1 9.12 -13.80 -27.31
C MET A 1 8.82 -13.11 -25.98
N THR A 2 7.77 -13.53 -25.29
CA THR A 2 7.38 -12.95 -23.99
C THR A 2 8.15 -13.68 -22.89
N THR A 3 9.20 -13.04 -22.37
CA THR A 3 9.93 -13.52 -21.21
C THR A 3 9.02 -13.40 -19.98
N VAL A 4 8.49 -14.54 -19.51
CA VAL A 4 7.86 -14.62 -18.19
C VAL A 4 8.97 -14.51 -17.17
N ASP A 5 9.19 -13.31 -16.65
CA ASP A 5 10.11 -13.03 -15.57
C ASP A 5 9.52 -13.60 -14.27
N ASN A 6 10.06 -14.73 -13.81
CA ASN A 6 9.56 -15.46 -12.63
C ASN A 6 10.17 -14.90 -11.32
N ARG A 7 10.27 -13.58 -11.21
CA ARG A 7 10.54 -12.90 -9.94
C ARG A 7 9.23 -12.81 -9.18
N GLN A 8 9.10 -13.59 -8.11
CA GLN A 8 7.97 -13.45 -7.20
C GLN A 8 8.17 -12.16 -6.39
N ASP A 9 7.53 -11.07 -6.81
CA ASP A 9 7.60 -9.76 -6.16
C ASP A 9 7.08 -9.78 -4.71
N PHE A 10 6.24 -10.76 -4.38
CA PHE A 10 5.68 -10.94 -3.05
C PHE A 10 5.47 -12.44 -2.75
N LYS A 11 5.44 -12.78 -1.47
CA LYS A 11 5.12 -14.13 -0.96
C LYS A 11 4.15 -14.00 0.21
N VAL A 12 2.87 -14.17 -0.07
CA VAL A 12 1.77 -14.05 0.91
C VAL A 12 1.00 -15.36 1.01
N ALA A 13 0.26 -15.54 2.11
CA ALA A 13 -0.47 -16.78 2.36
C ALA A 13 -1.63 -16.99 1.37
N ASP A 14 -2.42 -15.95 1.10
CA ASP A 14 -3.55 -16.00 0.17
C ASP A 14 -3.83 -14.60 -0.42
N LEU A 15 -3.76 -14.48 -1.74
CA LEU A 15 -4.07 -13.24 -2.46
C LEU A 15 -5.57 -12.94 -2.53
N SER A 16 -6.44 -13.94 -2.37
CA SER A 16 -7.90 -13.75 -2.46
C SER A 16 -8.43 -12.83 -1.34
N LEU A 17 -7.67 -12.69 -0.25
CA LEU A 17 -8.01 -11.84 0.90
C LEU A 17 -7.73 -10.35 0.66
N ALA A 18 -7.18 -9.95 -0.48
CA ALA A 18 -6.80 -8.56 -0.75
C ALA A 18 -7.97 -7.58 -0.63
N GLU A 19 -9.16 -7.94 -1.13
CA GLU A 19 -10.34 -7.07 -1.05
C GLU A 19 -10.77 -6.85 0.41
N PHE A 20 -10.82 -7.94 1.20
CA PHE A 20 -11.15 -7.85 2.62
C PHE A 20 -10.12 -7.02 3.38
N GLY A 21 -8.83 -7.29 3.17
CA GLY A 21 -7.75 -6.52 3.79
C GLY A 21 -7.81 -5.03 3.46
N ARG A 22 -8.24 -4.65 2.25
CA ARG A 22 -8.42 -3.24 1.89
C ARG A 22 -9.55 -2.58 2.68
N LYS A 23 -10.67 -3.28 2.91
CA LYS A 23 -11.78 -2.75 3.72
C LYS A 23 -11.35 -2.49 5.16
N GLU A 24 -10.60 -3.42 5.75
CA GLU A 24 -10.04 -3.26 7.09
C GLU A 24 -9.04 -2.09 7.16
N ILE A 25 -8.16 -1.94 6.16
CA ILE A 25 -7.24 -0.79 6.08
C ILE A 25 -8.00 0.53 6.04
N THR A 26 -9.08 0.64 5.25
CA THR A 26 -9.90 1.85 5.19
C THR A 26 -10.54 2.17 6.54
N LEU A 27 -11.04 1.15 7.26
CA LEU A 27 -11.54 1.35 8.62
C LEU A 27 -10.43 1.84 9.56
N ALA A 28 -9.25 1.24 9.48
CA ALA A 28 -8.11 1.63 10.31
C ALA A 28 -7.62 3.06 10.03
N GLU A 29 -7.72 3.56 8.80
CA GLU A 29 -7.32 4.95 8.47
C GLU A 29 -8.11 5.98 9.29
N HIS A 30 -9.39 5.71 9.61
CA HIS A 30 -10.19 6.56 10.49
C HIS A 30 -9.68 6.59 11.93
N GLU A 31 -9.07 5.50 12.39
CA GLU A 31 -8.50 5.37 13.74
C GLU A 31 -7.02 5.81 13.80
N MET A 32 -6.44 6.25 12.67
CA MET A 32 -5.03 6.66 12.56
C MET A 32 -4.89 8.12 12.07
N PRO A 33 -5.46 9.11 12.78
CA PRO A 33 -5.49 10.50 12.30
C PRO A 33 -4.08 11.10 12.11
N GLY A 34 -3.10 10.70 12.93
CA GLY A 34 -1.72 11.18 12.80
C GLY A 34 -1.04 10.76 11.49
N LEU A 35 -1.24 9.50 11.06
CA LEU A 35 -0.68 9.03 9.78
C LEU A 35 -1.35 9.71 8.60
N MET A 36 -2.66 9.92 8.68
CA MET A 36 -3.41 10.60 7.62
C MET A 36 -3.02 12.08 7.51
N ALA A 37 -2.80 12.76 8.63
CA ALA A 37 -2.30 14.14 8.65
C ALA A 37 -0.90 14.25 8.00
N ILE A 38 0.03 13.36 8.34
CA ILE A 38 1.37 13.35 7.71
C ILE A 38 1.27 13.10 6.20
N ARG A 39 0.39 12.17 5.78
CA ARG A 39 0.17 11.91 4.35
C ARG A 39 -0.34 13.16 3.62
N GLU A 40 -1.28 13.89 4.22
CA GLU A 40 -1.85 15.11 3.66
C GLU A 40 -0.81 16.24 3.58
N GLU A 41 -0.08 16.51 4.67
CA GLU A 41 0.92 17.59 4.78
C GLU A 41 2.04 17.45 3.73
N TYR A 42 2.51 16.22 3.46
CA TYR A 42 3.65 15.97 2.59
C TYR A 42 3.29 15.43 1.20
N ALA A 43 2.01 15.35 0.85
CA ALA A 43 1.55 14.80 -0.43
C ALA A 43 2.16 15.51 -1.64
N GLU A 44 2.18 16.85 -1.63
CA GLU A 44 2.69 17.65 -2.75
C GLU A 44 4.22 17.64 -2.83
N ALA A 45 4.87 17.70 -1.67
CA ALA A 45 6.33 17.73 -1.55
C ALA A 45 6.99 16.44 -2.05
N ARG A 46 6.26 15.31 -2.00
CA ARG A 46 6.73 13.96 -2.39
C ARG A 46 8.16 13.68 -1.88
N PRO A 47 8.42 13.82 -0.56
CA PRO A 47 9.78 13.76 0.00
C PRO A 47 10.47 12.40 -0.17
N LEU A 48 9.70 11.35 -0.49
CA LEU A 48 10.19 9.99 -0.72
C LEU A 48 10.35 9.65 -2.22
N ALA A 49 10.29 10.63 -3.12
CA ALA A 49 10.50 10.38 -4.55
C ALA A 49 11.94 9.88 -4.80
N GLY A 50 12.07 8.65 -5.30
CA GLY A 50 13.36 8.02 -5.60
C GLY A 50 14.00 7.25 -4.45
N ALA A 51 13.29 7.12 -3.31
CA ALA A 51 13.66 6.22 -2.20
C ALA A 51 13.24 4.77 -2.46
#